data_AF-A0A7J0G889-F1
#
_entry.id   AF-A0A7J0G889-F1
#
_cell.length_a   1.000
_cell.length_b   1.000
_cell.length_c   1.000
_cell.angle_alpha   90.00
_cell.angle_beta   90.00
_cell.angle_gamma   90.00
#
_symmetry.space_group_name_H-M   'P 1'
#
loop_
_entity.id
_entity.type
_entity.pdbx_description
1 polymer ?
#
loop_
_entity_poly.entity_id
_entity_poly.type
_entity_poly.pdbx_seq_one_letter_code
_entity_poly.pdbx_strand_id
1 'polypeptide(L)'
;MIGARRLALSPKPPEGKEYSKGDSRYAARDSGVVAVEEITTVLEDPACLLALYAIATRKSYSYILQVAISMGQLYGTAVYFPTSYLEGDNFAASSYYYYAYYIIVNASWVVIPTLITVRCWKKICAPF
;
A
#
# COMPACT_ATOMS: atom_id res chain seq x y z
N MET A 1 -37.68 -24.19 -3.19
CA MET A 1 -36.22 -24.36 -3.39
C MET A 1 -35.77 -23.31 -4.40
N ILE A 2 -34.79 -22.47 -3.99
CA ILE A 2 -33.87 -21.68 -4.82
C ILE A 2 -34.47 -20.51 -5.63
N GLY A 3 -34.23 -19.29 -5.15
CA GLY A 3 -34.52 -18.06 -5.90
C GLY A 3 -34.04 -16.77 -5.23
N ALA A 4 -33.05 -16.82 -4.34
CA ALA A 4 -32.50 -15.64 -3.67
C ALA A 4 -31.05 -15.40 -4.14
N ARG A 5 -30.89 -14.88 -5.36
CA ARG A 5 -29.62 -14.32 -5.86
C ARG A 5 -29.90 -13.04 -6.65
N ARG A 6 -30.20 -11.96 -5.92
CA ARG A 6 -29.98 -10.59 -6.38
C ARG A 6 -30.07 -9.60 -5.22
N LEU A 7 -29.22 -9.78 -4.20
CA LEU A 7 -28.86 -8.65 -3.36
C LEU A 7 -27.90 -7.78 -4.18
N ALA A 8 -28.37 -6.58 -4.47
CA ALA A 8 -27.69 -5.56 -5.25
C ALA A 8 -26.30 -5.25 -4.66
N LEU A 9 -25.25 -5.74 -5.33
CA LEU A 9 -23.98 -5.06 -5.37
C LEU A 9 -24.22 -3.77 -6.17
N SER A 10 -24.51 -2.68 -5.45
CA SER A 10 -24.40 -1.34 -6.03
C SER A 10 -23.00 -1.23 -6.67
N PRO A 11 -22.87 -0.82 -7.94
CA PRO A 11 -21.56 -0.64 -8.53
C PRO A 11 -20.88 0.48 -7.75
N LYS A 12 -19.88 0.12 -6.93
CA LYS A 12 -18.94 1.12 -6.41
C LYS A 12 -18.44 1.89 -7.65
N PRO A 13 -18.54 3.23 -7.71
CA PRO A 13 -17.91 3.96 -8.79
C PRO A 13 -16.45 3.51 -8.84
N PRO A 14 -15.88 3.21 -10.01
CA PRO A 14 -14.52 2.67 -10.07
C PRO A 14 -13.57 3.79 -9.69
N GLU A 15 -13.27 3.91 -8.39
CA GLU A 15 -12.27 4.82 -7.82
C GLU A 15 -10.92 4.66 -8.56
N GLY A 16 -10.66 3.45 -9.09
CA GLY A 16 -9.51 3.16 -9.93
C GLY A 16 -9.48 3.78 -11.33
N LYS A 17 -10.58 4.33 -11.88
CA LYS A 17 -10.57 4.91 -13.25
C LYS A 17 -9.70 6.15 -13.37
N GLU A 18 -9.64 7.00 -12.35
CA GLU A 18 -8.81 8.21 -12.39
C GLU A 18 -7.35 7.86 -12.11
N TYR A 19 -7.10 6.98 -11.13
CA TYR A 19 -5.75 6.50 -10.81
C TYR A 19 -5.11 5.74 -11.98
N SER A 20 -5.93 5.01 -12.75
CA SER A 20 -5.48 4.31 -13.96
C SER A 20 -4.94 5.22 -15.06
N LYS A 21 -5.21 6.55 -15.01
CA LYS A 21 -4.57 7.52 -15.91
C LYS A 21 -3.11 7.77 -15.54
N GLY A 22 -2.78 7.65 -14.26
CA GLY A 22 -1.42 7.70 -13.75
C GLY A 22 -0.68 6.39 -13.93
N ASP A 23 -1.38 5.27 -13.70
CA ASP A 23 -0.83 3.94 -13.87
C ASP A 23 -1.84 2.93 -14.44
N SER A 24 -1.75 2.67 -15.75
CA SER A 24 -2.65 1.75 -16.44
C SER A 24 -2.47 0.28 -16.05
N ARG A 25 -1.41 -0.09 -15.31
CA ARG A 25 -1.21 -1.46 -14.80
C ARG A 25 -2.29 -1.86 -13.80
N TYR A 26 -2.86 -0.88 -13.08
CA TYR A 26 -4.04 -1.09 -12.24
C TYR A 26 -5.29 -1.47 -13.06
N ALA A 27 -5.45 -0.89 -14.26
CA ALA A 27 -6.54 -1.28 -15.16
C ALA A 27 -6.29 -2.63 -15.83
N ALA A 28 -5.03 -2.94 -16.14
CA ALA A 28 -4.61 -4.21 -16.72
C ALA A 28 -4.58 -5.36 -15.70
N ARG A 29 -4.65 -5.06 -14.39
CA ARG A 29 -4.46 -6.03 -13.30
C ARG A 29 -3.18 -6.83 -13.50
N ASP A 30 -2.07 -6.11 -13.69
CA ASP A 30 -0.78 -6.76 -13.87
C ASP A 30 -0.48 -7.71 -12.71
N SER A 31 0.07 -8.88 -13.03
CA SER A 31 0.31 -9.95 -12.05
C SER A 31 1.22 -9.53 -10.90
N GLY A 32 2.17 -8.61 -11.12
CA GLY A 32 3.01 -8.05 -10.06
C GLY A 32 2.23 -7.13 -9.12
N VAL A 33 1.34 -6.31 -9.67
CA VAL A 33 0.46 -5.42 -8.88
C VAL A 33 -0.52 -6.25 -8.05
N VAL A 34 -1.17 -7.25 -8.66
CA VAL A 34 -2.13 -8.12 -7.97
C VAL A 34 -1.45 -8.92 -6.85
N ALA A 35 -0.24 -9.46 -7.09
CA ALA A 35 0.48 -10.20 -6.07
C ALA A 35 0.86 -9.32 -4.86
N VAL A 36 1.28 -8.08 -5.10
CA VAL A 36 1.58 -7.12 -4.03
C VAL A 36 0.29 -6.74 -3.28
N GLU A 37 -0.81 -6.48 -3.99
CA GLU A 37 -2.11 -6.15 -3.38
C GLU A 37 -2.67 -7.30 -2.52
N GLU A 38 -2.52 -8.55 -2.93
CA GLU A 38 -2.96 -9.70 -2.12
C GLU A 38 -2.14 -9.83 -0.84
N ILE A 39 -0.82 -9.65 -0.91
CA ILE A 39 0.06 -9.71 0.26
C ILE A 39 -0.27 -8.58 1.24
N THR A 40 -0.44 -7.35 0.75
CA THR A 40 -0.80 -6.22 1.62
C THR A 40 -2.18 -6.40 2.24
N THR A 41 -3.17 -6.84 1.46
CA THR A 41 -4.55 -7.04 1.96
C THR A 41 -4.63 -8.17 3.00
N VAL A 42 -3.90 -9.27 2.82
CA VAL A 42 -4.03 -10.45 3.70
C VAL A 42 -3.13 -10.35 4.94
N LEU A 43 -1.95 -9.75 4.81
CA LEU A 43 -0.98 -9.72 5.91
C LEU A 43 -0.88 -8.35 6.56
N GLU A 44 -0.85 -7.30 5.75
CA GLU A 44 -0.53 -5.95 6.24
C GLU A 44 -1.75 -5.26 6.86
N ASP A 45 -2.93 -5.42 6.28
CA ASP A 45 -4.18 -4.86 6.84
C ASP A 45 -4.49 -5.41 8.24
N PRO A 46 -4.47 -6.73 8.50
CA PRO A 46 -4.63 -7.26 9.85
C PRO A 46 -3.51 -6.81 10.80
N ALA A 47 -2.27 -6.72 10.31
CA ALA A 47 -1.15 -6.24 11.11
C ALA A 47 -1.34 -4.76 11.51
N CYS A 48 -1.88 -3.92 10.62
CA CYS A 48 -2.20 -2.53 10.92
C CYS A 48 -3.27 -2.40 12.02
N LEU A 49 -4.31 -3.22 11.96
CA LEU A 49 -5.32 -3.27 13.03
C LEU A 49 -4.72 -3.73 14.36
N LEU A 50 -3.83 -4.73 14.33
CA LEU A 50 -3.11 -5.18 15.52
C LEU A 50 -2.18 -4.09 16.07
N ALA A 51 -1.48 -3.36 15.20
CA ALA A 51 -0.63 -2.24 15.60
C ALA A 51 -1.45 -1.12 16.24
N LEU A 52 -2.62 -0.78 15.68
CA LEU A 52 -3.54 0.19 16.27
C LEU A 52 -3.99 -0.24 17.68
N TYR A 53 -4.39 -1.49 17.83
CA TYR A 53 -4.75 -2.06 19.14
C TYR A 53 -3.57 -1.99 20.12
N ALA A 54 -2.36 -2.37 19.68
CA ALA A 54 -1.16 -2.37 20.50
C ALA A 54 -0.77 -0.95 20.96
N ILE A 55 -0.93 0.05 20.09
CA ILE A 55 -0.72 1.46 20.41
C ILE A 55 -1.76 1.93 21.44
N ALA A 56 -3.05 1.65 21.18
CA ALA A 56 -4.15 2.06 22.05
C ALA A 56 -4.05 1.44 23.46
N THR A 57 -3.61 0.18 23.54
CA THR A 57 -3.43 -0.55 24.82
C THR A 57 -2.01 -0.48 25.37
N ARG A 58 -1.16 0.40 24.81
CA ARG A 58 0.20 0.71 25.29
C ARG A 58 1.09 -0.53 25.46
N LYS A 59 0.98 -1.49 24.54
CA LYS A 59 1.77 -2.72 24.55
C LYS A 59 3.22 -2.45 24.13
N SER A 60 4.17 -3.14 24.78
CA SER A 60 5.61 -3.02 24.51
C SER A 60 5.98 -3.36 23.07
N TYR A 61 5.27 -4.32 22.45
CA TYR A 61 5.51 -4.74 21.07
C TYR A 61 4.94 -3.78 20.00
N SER A 62 4.25 -2.71 20.39
CA SER A 62 3.64 -1.76 19.44
C SER A 62 4.64 -1.11 18.48
N TYR A 63 5.85 -0.80 18.95
CA TYR A 63 6.91 -0.23 18.11
C TYR A 63 7.49 -1.25 17.13
N ILE A 64 7.63 -2.52 17.56
CA ILE A 64 8.12 -3.60 16.71
C ILE A 64 7.13 -3.87 15.57
N LEU A 65 5.82 -3.90 15.87
CA LEU A 65 4.79 -4.04 14.84
C LEU A 65 4.81 -2.89 13.82
N GLN A 66 4.93 -1.65 14.29
CA GLN A 66 5.03 -0.48 13.40
C GLN A 66 6.25 -0.56 12.46
N VAL A 67 7.40 -1.01 12.96
CA VAL A 67 8.59 -1.23 12.13
C VAL A 67 8.36 -2.35 11.11
N ALA A 68 7.80 -3.48 11.53
CA ALA A 68 7.55 -4.62 10.64
C ALA A 68 6.61 -4.24 9.47
N ILE A 69 5.50 -3.55 9.78
CA ILE A 69 4.55 -3.03 8.77
C ILE A 69 5.25 -2.03 7.85
N SER A 70 5.97 -1.06 8.42
CA SER A 70 6.66 -0.03 7.63
C SER A 70 7.71 -0.64 6.68
N MET A 71 8.40 -1.70 7.10
CA MET A 71 9.31 -2.44 6.23
C MET A 71 8.59 -3.17 5.09
N GLY A 72 7.38 -3.68 5.34
CA GLY A 72 6.50 -4.25 4.31
C GLY A 72 6.17 -3.24 3.22
N GLN A 73 5.67 -2.05 3.59
CA GLN A 73 5.41 -0.96 2.64
C GLN A 73 6.66 -0.54 1.85
N LEU A 74 7.79 -0.38 2.54
CA LEU A 74 9.05 0.01 1.88
C LEU A 74 9.53 -1.05 0.89
N TYR A 75 9.38 -2.33 1.22
CA TYR A 75 9.69 -3.40 0.29
C TYR A 75 8.75 -3.39 -0.91
N GLY A 76 7.43 -3.26 -0.69
CA GLY A 76 6.45 -3.18 -1.77
C GLY A 76 6.73 -2.03 -2.73
N THR A 77 7.00 -0.84 -2.20
CA THR A 77 7.37 0.33 -3.02
C THR A 77 8.71 0.17 -3.74
N ALA A 78 9.70 -0.48 -3.10
CA ALA A 78 10.99 -0.78 -3.72
C ALA A 78 10.89 -1.80 -4.87
N VAL A 79 9.85 -2.64 -4.90
CA VAL A 79 9.53 -3.51 -6.05
C VAL A 79 8.69 -2.78 -7.09
N TYR A 80 7.76 -1.93 -6.65
CA TYR A 80 6.83 -1.21 -7.51
C TYR A 80 7.51 -0.19 -8.46
N PHE A 81 8.46 0.61 -7.97
CA PHE A 81 9.13 1.60 -8.83
C PHE A 81 10.04 0.97 -9.91
N PRO A 82 10.90 -0.02 -9.60
CA PRO A 82 11.77 -0.61 -10.63
C PRO A 82 11.02 -1.46 -11.66
N THR A 83 9.92 -2.11 -11.30
CA THR A 83 9.12 -2.89 -12.26
C THR A 83 8.59 -2.01 -13.40
N SER A 84 8.17 -0.79 -13.07
CA SER A 84 7.71 0.19 -14.07
C SER A 84 8.80 0.58 -15.06
N TYR A 85 10.02 0.79 -14.55
CA TYR A 85 11.18 1.11 -15.37
C TYR A 85 11.57 -0.04 -16.30
N LEU A 86 11.49 -1.29 -15.81
CA LEU A 86 11.76 -2.49 -16.59
C LEU A 86 10.70 -2.74 -17.67
N GLU A 87 9.44 -2.38 -17.42
CA GLU A 87 8.32 -2.44 -18.37
C GLU A 87 8.30 -1.27 -19.38
N GLY A 88 9.26 -0.33 -19.25
CA GLY A 88 9.48 0.75 -20.20
C GLY A 88 8.65 2.01 -19.98
N ASP A 89 8.09 2.20 -18.78
CA ASP A 89 7.37 3.41 -18.33
C ASP A 89 6.25 3.94 -19.26
N ASN A 90 5.73 3.11 -20.18
CA ASN A 90 4.70 3.47 -21.16
C ASN A 90 3.27 3.25 -20.64
N PHE A 91 3.03 3.49 -19.36
CA PHE A 91 1.74 3.16 -18.70
C PHE A 91 0.91 4.39 -18.32
N ALA A 92 1.46 5.59 -18.32
CA ALA A 92 0.77 6.82 -17.94
C ALA A 92 0.13 7.51 -19.16
N ALA A 93 -1.07 8.07 -18.98
CA ALA A 93 -1.81 8.77 -20.04
C ALA A 93 -1.15 10.09 -20.46
N SER A 94 -0.39 10.73 -19.56
CA SER A 94 0.44 11.89 -19.86
C SER A 94 1.54 12.06 -18.80
N SER A 95 2.57 12.87 -19.10
CA SER A 95 3.62 13.20 -18.12
C SER A 95 3.06 13.85 -16.86
N TYR A 96 1.98 14.63 -16.95
CA TYR A 96 1.33 15.21 -15.77
C TYR A 96 0.81 14.12 -14.83
N TYR A 97 0.07 13.13 -15.37
CA TYR A 97 -0.46 12.03 -14.58
C TYR A 97 0.64 11.13 -14.01
N TYR A 98 1.73 10.94 -14.76
CA TYR A 98 2.92 10.24 -14.27
C TYR A 98 3.51 10.91 -13.01
N TYR A 99 3.84 12.21 -13.07
CA TYR A 99 4.44 12.85 -11.89
C TYR A 99 3.45 13.04 -10.74
N ALA A 100 2.21 13.44 -11.03
CA ALA A 100 1.21 13.71 -10.00
C ALA A 100 0.74 12.46 -9.27
N TYR A 101 0.37 11.40 -10.01
CA TYR A 101 -0.19 10.18 -9.42
C TYR A 101 0.87 9.10 -9.25
N TYR A 102 1.69 8.85 -10.27
CA TYR A 102 2.67 7.77 -10.16
C TYR A 102 3.83 8.13 -9.23
N ILE A 103 4.43 9.32 -9.32
CA ILE A 103 5.56 9.69 -8.45
C ILE A 103 5.09 10.25 -7.10
N ILE A 104 4.34 11.35 -7.09
CA ILE A 104 4.07 12.10 -5.84
C ILE A 104 3.19 11.32 -4.88
N VAL A 105 2.09 10.75 -5.38
CA VAL A 105 1.18 9.97 -4.53
C VAL A 105 1.95 8.74 -4.01
N ASN A 106 2.58 7.93 -4.88
CA ASN A 106 3.33 6.74 -4.42
C ASN A 106 4.54 7.06 -3.52
N ALA A 107 5.17 8.24 -3.65
CA ALA A 107 6.25 8.68 -2.76
C ALA A 107 5.81 8.79 -1.30
N SER A 108 4.53 9.01 -1.02
CA SER A 108 4.01 9.03 0.36
C SER A 108 4.17 7.68 1.07
N TRP A 109 4.05 6.57 0.35
CA TRP A 109 4.30 5.20 0.83
C TRP A 109 5.79 4.90 1.06
N VAL A 110 6.70 5.79 0.64
CA VAL A 110 8.11 5.71 1.02
C VAL A 110 8.39 6.60 2.23
N VAL A 111 7.92 7.85 2.18
CA VAL A 111 8.23 8.85 3.20
C VAL A 111 7.61 8.50 4.55
N ILE A 112 6.31 8.17 4.59
CA ILE A 112 5.59 7.93 5.85
C ILE A 112 6.16 6.69 6.58
N PRO A 113 6.31 5.51 5.92
CA PRO A 113 6.90 4.35 6.58
C PRO A 113 8.34 4.57 7.04
N THR A 114 9.14 5.33 6.28
CA THR A 114 10.51 5.69 6.70
C THR A 114 10.51 6.49 8.00
N LEU A 115 9.65 7.51 8.11
CA LEU A 115 9.54 8.32 9.32
C LEU A 115 9.07 7.50 10.53
N ILE A 116 8.10 6.60 10.33
CA ILE A 116 7.62 5.68 11.37
C ILE A 116 8.75 4.76 11.84
N THR A 117 9.48 4.14 10.91
CA THR A 117 10.62 3.27 11.21
C THR A 117 11.67 4.01 12.03
N VAL A 118 12.11 5.20 11.58
CA VAL A 118 13.11 6.00 12.30
C VAL A 118 12.64 6.36 13.70
N ARG A 119 11.37 6.76 13.85
CA ARG A 119 10.79 7.10 15.16
C ARG A 119 10.76 5.88 16.09
N CYS A 120 10.27 4.73 15.59
CA CYS A 120 10.15 3.51 16.39
C CYS A 120 11.52 2.95 16.76
N TRP A 121 12.48 2.96 15.83
CA TRP A 121 13.86 2.56 16.08
C TRP A 121 14.49 3.35 17.23
N LYS A 122 14.36 4.69 17.21
CA LYS A 122 14.83 5.55 18.30
C LYS A 122 14.17 5.23 19.65
N LYS A 123 12.90 4.82 19.66
CA LYS A 123 12.19 4.43 20.89
C LYS A 123 12.61 3.06 21.41
N ILE A 124 12.88 2.10 20.52
CA ILE A 124 13.33 0.76 20.87
C ILE A 124 14.76 0.78 21.43
N CYS A 125 15.65 1.59 20.83
CA CYS A 125 17.04 1.69 21.24
C CYS A 125 17.31 2.70 22.37
N ALA A 126 16.28 3.39 22.88
CA ALA A 126 16.47 4.33 23.97
C ALA A 126 16.90 3.59 25.24
N PRO A 127 17.92 4.08 25.98
CA PRO A 127 18.30 3.49 27.26
C PRO A 127 17.14 3.60 28.27
N PHE A 128 17.03 2.58 29.13
CA PHE A 128 16.01 2.46 30.18
C PHE A 128 16.08 3.58 31.22
#